data_AF-A0A7G5LXY8-F1
#
_entry.id   AF-A0A7G5LXY8-F1
#
_cell.length_a   1.000
_cell.length_b   1.000
_cell.length_c   1.000
_cell.angle_alpha   90.00
_cell.angle_beta   90.00
_cell.angle_gamma   90.00
#
_symmetry.space_group_name_H-M   'P 1'
#
loop_
_entity.id
_entity.type
_entity.pdbx_description
1 polymer ?
#
loop_
_entity_poly.entity_id
_entity_poly.type
_entity_poly.pdbx_seq_one_letter_code
_entity_poly.pdbx_strand_id
1 'polypeptide(L)'
;MLEPMGGIVRKSLVLLCGCGAVVGASLTAPAHAATAQASSVRWSSTAQLQRGAEAGTTVSGGTIRFGRATGTKRLGGRTYETARWTSPWASTGFAADELIPSWNARTPARSAVTVSVRVRTTAGRTGSWDTVARWAERDTTHKRRSGPAQSDDVARVVTDAVRANSGHRIASWQVRVTLLRPRGTATKPRVTSVGAVASASAKASRPTSATTMTRTVELPVRRYSQMLHRGQYRQYGGGGAAWCSPTATTMVLRSLGKGPTKAQYAWVRKGVKQRFVVHGARSTYDHRYRGAGNWSFNTAYAGTRGTDAFVTRLTSLRDAEAFVKAGIPLVVSIRFGRDALSGAPIRSTAGHLVVIRGFTASGAVIVNDPAASKASTVRRVYRRDQLERAWLRGSGGVAYVIRTSKPLPSLPGHTW
;
A
#
# COMPACT_ATOMS: atom_id res chain seq x y z
N MET A 1 -14.27 48.72 14.02
CA MET A 1 -15.50 49.40 13.55
C MET A 1 -16.28 48.36 12.76
N LEU A 2 -17.40 47.79 13.23
CA LEU A 2 -18.34 48.16 14.27
C LEU A 2 -18.71 46.92 15.10
N GLU A 3 -19.01 47.18 16.36
CA GLU A 3 -19.52 46.24 17.37
C GLU A 3 -21.05 46.52 17.58
N PRO A 4 -21.76 45.94 18.58
CA PRO A 4 -22.87 45.01 18.39
C PRO A 4 -24.23 45.55 18.89
N MET A 5 -25.31 44.77 18.82
CA MET A 5 -26.48 44.96 19.70
C MET A 5 -27.02 43.62 20.21
N GLY A 6 -27.07 43.48 21.53
CA GLY A 6 -27.79 42.45 22.26
C GLY A 6 -29.23 42.85 22.56
N GLY A 7 -30.04 41.88 23.01
CA GLY A 7 -31.41 42.09 23.46
C GLY A 7 -31.88 40.92 24.33
N ILE A 8 -32.36 41.25 25.52
CA ILE A 8 -32.63 40.39 26.69
C ILE A 8 -34.06 39.82 26.69
N VAL A 9 -34.14 38.54 27.06
CA VAL A 9 -35.14 37.77 27.86
C VAL A 9 -36.50 38.40 28.23
N ARG A 10 -37.58 37.61 28.08
CA ARG A 10 -38.74 37.60 29.00
C ARG A 10 -39.21 36.17 29.31
N LYS A 11 -39.44 35.92 30.61
CA LYS A 11 -39.98 34.69 31.22
C LYS A 11 -41.51 34.67 31.15
N SER A 12 -42.10 33.47 31.04
CA SER A 12 -43.39 33.13 31.66
C SER A 12 -43.43 31.64 32.02
N LEU A 13 -43.93 31.36 33.22
CA LEU A 13 -44.07 30.08 33.89
C LEU A 13 -45.55 29.65 33.80
N VAL A 14 -45.87 28.40 33.41
CA VAL A 14 -47.18 27.77 33.67
C VAL A 14 -46.99 26.31 34.04
N LEU A 15 -47.78 25.89 35.03
CA LEU A 15 -47.78 24.65 35.81
C LEU A 15 -48.12 23.35 35.04
N LEU A 16 -47.67 22.25 35.63
CA LEU A 16 -47.87 20.84 35.28
C LEU A 16 -49.34 20.41 35.10
N CYS A 17 -49.57 19.49 34.16
CA CYS A 17 -50.54 18.41 34.32
C CYS A 17 -49.92 17.12 33.75
N GLY A 18 -49.83 16.08 34.58
CA GLY A 18 -49.19 14.81 34.26
C GLY A 18 -50.08 13.90 33.42
N CYS A 19 -49.47 13.26 32.42
CA CYS A 19 -49.93 12.00 31.85
C CYS A 19 -48.69 11.13 31.64
N GLY A 20 -48.67 9.96 32.28
CA GLY A 20 -47.58 9.00 32.19
C GLY A 20 -47.45 8.47 30.77
N ALA A 21 -46.28 8.69 30.17
CA ALA A 21 -45.82 7.92 29.03
C ALA A 21 -44.61 7.11 29.50
N VAL A 22 -44.75 5.79 29.51
CA VAL A 22 -43.65 4.85 29.68
C VAL A 22 -42.74 5.03 28.46
N VAL A 23 -41.69 5.84 28.61
CA VAL A 23 -40.60 5.88 27.63
C VAL A 23 -39.85 4.57 27.79
N GLY A 24 -40.19 3.60 26.95
CA GLY A 24 -39.37 2.43 26.74
C GLY A 24 -38.01 2.90 26.25
N ALA A 25 -37.05 2.99 27.16
CA ALA A 25 -35.65 3.16 26.82
C ALA A 25 -35.25 1.95 25.98
N SER A 26 -35.31 2.10 24.66
CA SER A 26 -34.66 1.20 23.73
C SER A 26 -33.17 1.37 24.01
N LEU A 27 -32.64 0.51 24.88
CA LEU A 27 -31.22 0.30 25.05
C LEU A 27 -30.71 -0.14 23.68
N THR A 28 -30.26 0.83 22.89
CA THR A 28 -29.44 0.56 21.72
C THR A 28 -28.25 -0.20 22.26
N ALA A 29 -28.20 -1.50 21.94
CA ALA A 29 -27.04 -2.32 22.24
C ALA A 29 -25.80 -1.55 21.80
N PRO A 30 -24.75 -1.46 22.63
CA PRO A 30 -23.55 -0.74 22.25
C PRO A 30 -23.09 -1.32 20.91
N ALA A 31 -22.98 -0.45 19.90
CA ALA A 31 -22.40 -0.81 18.63
C ALA A 31 -21.05 -1.46 18.95
N HIS A 32 -20.94 -2.78 18.74
CA HIS A 32 -19.70 -3.50 18.98
C HIS A 32 -18.62 -2.76 18.20
N ALA A 33 -17.67 -2.16 18.91
CA ALA A 33 -16.61 -1.40 18.27
C ALA A 33 -15.95 -2.32 17.23
N ALA A 34 -16.08 -1.99 15.96
CA ALA A 34 -15.73 -2.91 14.89
C ALA A 34 -14.25 -3.30 15.01
N THR A 35 -14.00 -4.60 15.21
CA THR A 35 -12.64 -5.13 15.37
C THR A 35 -11.90 -5.03 14.03
N ALA A 36 -10.76 -4.34 14.02
CA ALA A 36 -9.95 -4.27 12.81
C ALA A 36 -9.44 -5.65 12.39
N GLN A 37 -9.71 -6.02 11.14
CA GLN A 37 -9.30 -7.31 10.57
C GLN A 37 -8.48 -7.06 9.30
N ALA A 38 -7.51 -7.93 9.05
CA ALA A 38 -6.76 -7.96 7.81
C ALA A 38 -6.49 -9.41 7.41
N SER A 39 -6.59 -9.69 6.11
CA SER A 39 -6.19 -10.98 5.54
C SER A 39 -5.46 -10.76 4.23
N SER A 40 -4.43 -11.55 3.97
CA SER A 40 -3.67 -11.46 2.72
C SER A 40 -3.75 -12.78 1.98
N VAL A 41 -4.01 -12.71 0.68
CA VAL A 41 -3.95 -13.89 -0.20
C VAL A 41 -3.10 -13.54 -1.40
N ARG A 42 -2.13 -14.41 -1.69
CA ARG A 42 -1.19 -14.27 -2.79
C ARG A 42 -1.02 -15.58 -3.54
N TRP A 43 -0.71 -15.45 -4.83
CA TRP A 43 -0.28 -16.54 -5.69
C TRP A 43 1.14 -16.22 -6.16
N SER A 44 2.10 -17.04 -5.78
CA SER A 44 3.54 -16.79 -6.01
C SER A 44 4.37 -18.05 -6.34
N SER A 45 3.78 -19.24 -6.28
CA SER A 45 4.39 -20.49 -6.75
C SER A 45 3.68 -21.06 -7.98
N THR A 46 4.30 -22.02 -8.69
CA THR A 46 3.68 -22.68 -9.85
C THR A 46 2.32 -23.29 -9.47
N ALA A 47 2.27 -24.09 -8.41
CA ALA A 47 1.05 -24.74 -7.96
C ALA A 47 -0.05 -23.75 -7.56
N GLN A 48 0.32 -22.60 -6.97
CA GLN A 48 -0.63 -21.55 -6.65
C GLN A 48 -1.16 -20.86 -7.92
N LEU A 49 -0.26 -20.50 -8.84
CA LEU A 49 -0.60 -19.78 -10.06
C LEU A 49 -1.41 -20.65 -11.05
N GLN A 50 -1.18 -21.96 -11.08
CA GLN A 50 -1.94 -22.92 -11.90
C GLN A 50 -3.41 -23.04 -11.50
N ARG A 51 -3.79 -22.62 -10.28
CA ARG A 51 -5.20 -22.55 -9.86
C ARG A 51 -5.96 -21.40 -10.52
N GLY A 52 -5.26 -20.46 -11.17
CA GLY A 52 -5.89 -19.38 -11.92
C GLY A 52 -6.29 -19.82 -13.33
N ALA A 53 -7.31 -19.17 -13.88
CA ALA A 53 -7.74 -19.38 -15.25
C ALA A 53 -6.83 -18.65 -16.24
N GLU A 54 -6.31 -19.40 -17.21
CA GLU A 54 -5.41 -18.92 -18.25
C GLU A 54 -6.16 -18.62 -19.55
N ALA A 55 -5.95 -17.43 -20.12
CA ALA A 55 -6.42 -17.06 -21.45
C ALA A 55 -5.24 -16.49 -22.23
N GLY A 56 -4.53 -17.36 -22.95
CA GLY A 56 -3.32 -17.00 -23.70
C GLY A 56 -2.06 -16.88 -22.86
N THR A 57 -2.16 -17.01 -21.53
CA THR A 57 -0.98 -17.15 -20.67
C THR A 57 -0.53 -18.61 -20.60
N THR A 58 0.66 -18.80 -20.04
CA THR A 58 1.13 -20.10 -19.52
C THR A 58 1.72 -19.90 -18.13
N VAL A 59 1.53 -20.86 -17.22
CA VAL A 59 2.17 -20.86 -15.90
C VAL A 59 3.27 -21.92 -15.83
N SER A 60 4.51 -21.49 -15.59
CA SER A 60 5.65 -22.40 -15.34
C SER A 60 6.76 -21.70 -14.55
N GLY A 61 7.49 -22.46 -13.72
CA GLY A 61 8.60 -21.95 -12.91
C GLY A 61 8.21 -20.75 -12.05
N GLY A 62 7.08 -20.84 -11.34
CA GLY A 62 6.56 -19.76 -10.48
C GLY A 62 6.20 -18.48 -11.22
N THR A 63 5.86 -18.56 -12.51
CA THR A 63 5.71 -17.38 -13.37
C THR A 63 4.54 -17.54 -14.33
N ILE A 64 3.66 -16.53 -14.38
CA ILE A 64 2.70 -16.31 -15.47
C ILE A 64 3.42 -15.65 -16.64
N ARG A 65 3.35 -16.24 -17.83
CA ARG A 65 4.02 -15.77 -19.05
C ARG A 65 3.02 -15.50 -20.16
N PHE A 66 3.40 -14.62 -21.08
CA PHE A 66 2.67 -14.42 -22.33
C PHE A 66 2.93 -15.64 -23.24
N GLY A 67 1.92 -16.47 -23.45
CA GLY A 67 1.98 -17.64 -24.32
C GLY A 67 1.55 -17.29 -25.74
N ARG A 68 0.25 -17.04 -25.95
CA ARG A 68 -0.33 -16.63 -27.22
C ARG A 68 -1.27 -15.43 -27.05
N ALA A 69 -1.44 -14.66 -28.11
CA ALA A 69 -2.41 -13.57 -28.10
C ALA A 69 -3.84 -14.13 -28.12
N THR A 70 -4.72 -13.57 -27.29
CA THR A 70 -6.17 -13.88 -27.27
C THR A 70 -7.04 -12.68 -27.62
N GLY A 71 -6.42 -11.58 -28.03
CA GLY A 71 -7.10 -10.33 -28.35
C GLY A 71 -6.11 -9.17 -28.41
N THR A 72 -6.63 -7.99 -28.76
CA THR A 72 -5.82 -6.77 -28.85
C THR A 72 -6.40 -5.64 -28.00
N LYS A 73 -5.56 -4.66 -27.67
CA LYS A 73 -5.96 -3.45 -26.93
C LYS A 73 -5.14 -2.26 -27.39
N ARG A 74 -5.79 -1.11 -27.60
CA ARG A 74 -5.09 0.16 -27.85
C ARG A 74 -4.77 0.83 -26.52
N LEU A 75 -3.51 1.20 -26.30
CA LEU A 75 -3.05 1.93 -25.12
C LEU A 75 -1.99 2.95 -25.54
N GLY A 76 -2.21 4.23 -25.18
CA GLY A 76 -1.25 5.31 -25.48
C GLY A 76 -0.86 5.38 -26.96
N GLY A 77 -1.83 5.28 -27.87
CA GLY A 77 -1.61 5.33 -29.31
C GLY A 77 -1.08 4.05 -29.96
N ARG A 78 -0.72 3.02 -29.18
CA ARG A 78 -0.17 1.75 -29.70
C ARG A 78 -1.15 0.59 -29.52
N THR A 79 -1.16 -0.34 -30.47
CA THR A 79 -1.87 -1.61 -30.38
C THR A 79 -1.01 -2.67 -29.70
N TYR A 80 -1.59 -3.33 -28.71
CA TYR A 80 -1.01 -4.42 -27.94
C TYR A 80 -1.77 -5.70 -28.20
N GLU A 81 -1.04 -6.81 -28.33
CA GLU A 81 -1.58 -8.15 -28.11
C GLU A 81 -1.74 -8.39 -26.62
N THR A 82 -2.77 -9.16 -26.27
CA THR A 82 -3.17 -9.41 -24.88
C THR A 82 -3.21 -10.89 -24.56
N ALA A 83 -2.77 -11.23 -23.36
CA ALA A 83 -2.96 -12.52 -22.70
C ALA A 83 -3.37 -12.24 -21.25
N ARG A 84 -4.24 -13.05 -20.67
CA ARG A 84 -4.83 -12.82 -19.35
C ARG A 84 -4.69 -14.03 -18.44
N TRP A 85 -4.34 -13.77 -17.20
CA TRP A 85 -4.47 -14.71 -16.10
C TRP A 85 -5.45 -14.15 -15.07
N THR A 86 -6.37 -14.97 -14.58
CA THR A 86 -7.38 -14.58 -13.58
C THR A 86 -7.29 -15.51 -12.37
N SER A 87 -7.18 -14.95 -11.17
CA SER A 87 -7.11 -15.73 -9.94
C SER A 87 -8.41 -16.52 -9.67
N PRO A 88 -8.37 -17.60 -8.87
CA PRO A 88 -9.59 -18.10 -8.23
C PRO A 88 -10.19 -17.02 -7.31
N TRP A 89 -11.44 -17.20 -6.89
CA TRP A 89 -12.05 -16.36 -5.85
C TRP A 89 -11.31 -16.57 -4.52
N ALA A 90 -10.84 -15.48 -3.93
CA ALA A 90 -10.26 -15.47 -2.59
C ALA A 90 -11.30 -14.94 -1.60
N SER A 91 -11.66 -15.76 -0.61
CA SER A 91 -12.48 -15.32 0.52
C SER A 91 -11.66 -14.38 1.41
N THR A 92 -12.31 -13.34 1.92
CA THR A 92 -11.70 -12.44 2.90
C THR A 92 -11.77 -13.01 4.33
N GLY A 93 -12.76 -13.88 4.60
CA GLY A 93 -13.06 -14.42 5.93
C GLY A 93 -13.83 -13.47 6.86
N PHE A 94 -14.18 -12.26 6.38
CA PHE A 94 -14.90 -11.24 7.15
C PHE A 94 -15.59 -10.23 6.20
N ALA A 95 -16.37 -9.29 6.73
CA ALA A 95 -17.01 -8.26 5.91
C ALA A 95 -16.04 -7.11 5.59
N ALA A 96 -15.17 -7.29 4.59
CA ALA A 96 -14.12 -6.31 4.25
C ALA A 96 -14.68 -5.00 3.67
N ASP A 97 -14.00 -3.88 3.91
CA ASP A 97 -14.31 -2.56 3.36
C ASP A 97 -13.27 -2.06 2.34
N GLU A 98 -12.08 -2.66 2.31
CA GLU A 98 -10.99 -2.25 1.42
C GLU A 98 -10.11 -3.45 1.02
N LEU A 99 -9.61 -3.41 -0.22
CA LEU A 99 -8.57 -4.28 -0.76
C LEU A 99 -7.40 -3.42 -1.27
N ILE A 100 -6.17 -3.90 -1.12
CA ILE A 100 -4.99 -3.30 -1.78
C ILE A 100 -4.27 -4.40 -2.56
N PRO A 101 -4.44 -4.47 -3.89
CA PRO A 101 -3.73 -5.43 -4.71
C PRO A 101 -2.26 -5.05 -4.91
N SER A 102 -1.39 -6.04 -4.96
CA SER A 102 0.02 -5.87 -5.29
C SER A 102 0.51 -7.02 -6.18
N TRP A 103 1.56 -6.77 -6.95
CA TRP A 103 2.08 -7.71 -7.95
C TRP A 103 3.59 -7.53 -8.16
N ASN A 104 4.26 -8.58 -8.63
CA ASN A 104 5.63 -8.52 -9.11
C ASN A 104 5.67 -8.90 -10.58
N ALA A 105 6.04 -7.96 -11.44
CA ALA A 105 6.05 -8.15 -12.88
C ALA A 105 7.34 -7.63 -13.51
N ARG A 106 7.75 -8.27 -14.62
CA ARG A 106 8.78 -7.76 -15.52
C ARG A 106 8.14 -7.42 -16.85
N THR A 107 8.33 -6.19 -17.28
CA THR A 107 7.75 -5.65 -18.51
C THR A 107 8.86 -5.11 -19.41
N PRO A 108 9.60 -6.00 -20.10
CA PRO A 108 10.72 -5.60 -20.95
C PRO A 108 10.27 -4.77 -22.15
N ALA A 109 11.21 -4.03 -22.74
CA ALA A 109 10.98 -3.16 -23.89
C ALA A 109 9.75 -2.25 -23.70
N ARG A 110 8.78 -2.35 -24.61
CA ARG A 110 7.54 -1.57 -24.63
C ARG A 110 6.33 -2.35 -24.14
N SER A 111 6.52 -3.44 -23.39
CA SER A 111 5.43 -4.22 -22.78
C SER A 111 4.90 -3.58 -21.49
N ALA A 112 3.72 -4.00 -21.06
CA ALA A 112 3.04 -3.50 -19.87
C ALA A 112 2.15 -4.59 -19.25
N VAL A 113 1.55 -4.29 -18.11
CA VAL A 113 0.45 -5.07 -17.52
C VAL A 113 -0.72 -4.15 -17.17
N THR A 114 -1.93 -4.67 -17.30
CA THR A 114 -3.12 -4.10 -16.65
C THR A 114 -3.52 -5.02 -15.50
N VAL A 115 -3.66 -4.44 -14.30
CA VAL A 115 -4.16 -5.16 -13.11
C VAL A 115 -5.58 -4.71 -12.86
N SER A 116 -6.49 -5.67 -12.82
CA SER A 116 -7.89 -5.44 -12.53
C SER A 116 -8.35 -6.29 -11.35
N VAL A 117 -9.31 -5.79 -10.58
CA VAL A 117 -9.92 -6.50 -9.45
C VAL A 117 -11.42 -6.53 -9.68
N ARG A 118 -12.09 -7.58 -9.21
CA ARG A 118 -13.54 -7.54 -9.00
C ARG A 118 -13.86 -8.13 -7.64
N VAL A 119 -14.97 -7.73 -7.06
CA VAL A 119 -15.38 -8.17 -5.74
C VAL A 119 -16.77 -8.79 -5.78
N ARG A 120 -17.04 -9.66 -4.82
CA ARG A 120 -18.38 -10.15 -4.49
C ARG A 120 -18.71 -9.68 -3.10
N THR A 121 -19.90 -9.10 -2.96
CA THR A 121 -20.37 -8.56 -1.69
C THR A 121 -20.84 -9.67 -0.75
N THR A 122 -20.98 -9.34 0.53
CA THR A 122 -21.63 -10.20 1.53
C THR A 122 -23.09 -10.51 1.19
N ALA A 123 -23.76 -9.66 0.40
CA ALA A 123 -25.10 -9.89 -0.14
C ALA A 123 -25.11 -10.68 -1.46
N GLY A 124 -24.00 -11.32 -1.85
CA GLY A 124 -23.91 -12.16 -3.05
C GLY A 124 -23.74 -11.41 -4.37
N ARG A 125 -23.98 -10.09 -4.43
CA ARG A 125 -23.78 -9.28 -5.65
C ARG A 125 -22.32 -9.30 -6.09
N THR A 126 -22.06 -9.62 -7.36
CA THR A 126 -20.72 -9.59 -7.97
C THR A 126 -20.55 -8.31 -8.77
N GLY A 127 -19.51 -7.52 -8.46
CA GLY A 127 -19.16 -6.30 -9.18
C GLY A 127 -18.50 -6.56 -10.54
N SER A 128 -18.38 -5.49 -11.31
CA SER A 128 -17.65 -5.47 -12.58
C SER A 128 -16.12 -5.57 -12.36
N TRP A 129 -15.35 -5.64 -13.45
CA TRP A 129 -13.89 -5.63 -13.37
C TRP A 129 -13.34 -4.21 -13.33
N ASP A 130 -12.81 -3.83 -12.17
CA ASP A 130 -12.14 -2.57 -11.95
C ASP A 130 -10.69 -2.58 -12.39
N THR A 131 -10.31 -1.68 -13.29
CA THR A 131 -8.88 -1.47 -13.60
C THR A 131 -8.22 -0.70 -12.46
N VAL A 132 -7.42 -1.38 -11.64
CA VAL A 132 -6.65 -0.75 -10.56
C VAL A 132 -5.40 -0.07 -11.10
N ALA A 133 -4.70 -0.69 -12.05
CA ALA A 133 -3.44 -0.16 -12.55
C ALA A 133 -3.19 -0.48 -14.02
N ARG A 134 -2.59 0.49 -14.72
CA ARG A 134 -1.87 0.28 -15.99
C ARG A 134 -0.40 0.55 -15.70
N TRP A 135 0.41 -0.51 -15.67
CA TRP A 135 1.75 -0.47 -15.12
C TRP A 135 2.81 -1.03 -16.08
N ALA A 136 3.97 -0.40 -16.12
CA ALA A 136 5.16 -0.85 -16.86
C ALA A 136 6.42 -0.47 -16.06
N GLU A 137 7.52 -1.19 -16.24
CA GLU A 137 8.81 -0.96 -15.60
C GLU A 137 9.45 0.34 -16.10
N ARG A 138 9.19 0.70 -17.37
CA ARG A 138 9.66 1.93 -18.01
C ARG A 138 8.51 2.91 -18.23
N ASP A 139 8.70 4.16 -17.82
CA ASP A 139 7.74 5.25 -18.05
C ASP A 139 7.71 5.74 -19.52
N THR A 140 8.74 5.42 -20.31
CA THR A 140 8.80 5.66 -21.77
C THR A 140 7.86 4.77 -22.56
N THR A 141 7.40 3.65 -21.98
CA THR A 141 6.46 2.74 -22.62
C THR A 141 5.04 3.30 -22.52
N HIS A 142 4.62 3.50 -21.28
CA HIS A 142 3.40 4.19 -20.91
C HIS A 142 3.64 4.89 -19.59
N LYS A 143 3.01 6.06 -19.43
CA LYS A 143 2.91 6.75 -18.15
C LYS A 143 2.11 5.89 -17.19
N ARG A 144 2.81 5.11 -16.34
CA ARG A 144 2.25 4.30 -15.24
C ARG A 144 1.18 5.10 -14.50
N ARG A 145 0.02 4.50 -14.27
CA ARG A 145 -1.07 5.19 -13.60
C ARG A 145 -2.03 4.24 -12.93
N SER A 146 -2.55 4.66 -11.78
CA SER A 146 -3.77 4.09 -11.21
C SER A 146 -4.94 4.27 -12.17
N GLY A 147 -5.94 3.40 -12.02
CA GLY A 147 -7.20 3.53 -12.74
C GLY A 147 -8.05 4.69 -12.23
N PRO A 148 -9.03 5.12 -13.04
CA PRO A 148 -10.06 6.03 -12.57
C PRO A 148 -10.94 5.42 -11.49
N ALA A 149 -11.60 6.30 -10.73
CA ALA A 149 -12.85 5.90 -10.11
C ALA A 149 -13.77 5.49 -11.26
N GLN A 150 -14.18 4.22 -11.26
CA GLN A 150 -15.06 3.66 -12.26
C GLN A 150 -16.49 3.81 -11.73
N SER A 151 -17.42 4.20 -12.60
CA SER A 151 -18.80 4.52 -12.25
C SER A 151 -19.63 3.24 -12.13
N ASP A 152 -20.43 3.17 -11.06
CA ASP A 152 -21.46 2.16 -10.76
C ASP A 152 -20.99 0.71 -10.60
N ASP A 153 -20.60 0.39 -9.37
CA ASP A 153 -20.31 -0.95 -8.89
C ASP A 153 -20.56 -1.05 -7.37
N VAL A 154 -20.23 -2.20 -6.80
CA VAL A 154 -20.27 -2.42 -5.35
C VAL A 154 -19.00 -1.94 -4.63
N ALA A 155 -17.95 -1.52 -5.36
CA ALA A 155 -16.67 -1.08 -4.81
C ALA A 155 -15.84 -0.27 -5.82
N ARG A 156 -15.31 0.88 -5.42
CA ARG A 156 -14.56 1.81 -6.29
C ARG A 156 -13.05 1.77 -6.10
N VAL A 157 -12.30 2.08 -7.15
CA VAL A 157 -10.84 2.31 -7.08
C VAL A 157 -10.52 3.69 -6.47
N VAL A 158 -9.65 3.70 -5.46
CA VAL A 158 -9.09 4.91 -4.84
C VAL A 158 -7.57 4.81 -4.89
N THR A 159 -6.97 5.34 -5.95
CA THR A 159 -5.53 5.22 -6.28
C THR A 159 -5.10 3.75 -6.42
N ASP A 160 -4.64 3.13 -5.34
CA ASP A 160 -4.13 1.77 -5.26
C ASP A 160 -4.98 0.85 -4.37
N ALA A 161 -6.07 1.37 -3.80
CA ALA A 161 -7.05 0.61 -3.05
C ALA A 161 -8.33 0.38 -3.88
N VAL A 162 -9.05 -0.70 -3.59
CA VAL A 162 -10.44 -0.94 -4.02
C VAL A 162 -11.31 -0.91 -2.77
N ARG A 163 -12.19 0.08 -2.65
CA ARG A 163 -13.02 0.32 -1.46
C ARG A 163 -14.46 -0.03 -1.74
N ALA A 164 -15.08 -0.79 -0.84
CA ALA A 164 -16.51 -1.02 -0.88
C ALA A 164 -17.27 0.33 -0.94
N ASN A 165 -18.32 0.38 -1.75
CA ASN A 165 -19.22 1.52 -1.79
C ASN A 165 -20.13 1.51 -0.54
N SER A 166 -20.80 2.64 -0.28
CA SER A 166 -21.69 2.74 0.88
C SER A 166 -22.74 1.64 0.84
N GLY A 167 -23.09 1.06 1.99
CA GLY A 167 -24.01 -0.08 2.07
C GLY A 167 -23.45 -1.44 1.61
N HIS A 168 -22.20 -1.49 1.13
CA HIS A 168 -21.58 -2.73 0.69
C HIS A 168 -20.39 -3.15 1.56
N ARG A 169 -20.16 -4.46 1.62
CA ARG A 169 -18.97 -5.10 2.19
C ARG A 169 -18.52 -6.21 1.26
N ILE A 170 -17.22 -6.41 1.16
CA ILE A 170 -16.56 -7.38 0.29
C ILE A 170 -16.44 -8.70 1.05
N ALA A 171 -17.04 -9.77 0.52
CA ALA A 171 -16.90 -11.12 1.05
C ALA A 171 -15.76 -11.87 0.38
N SER A 172 -15.62 -11.72 -0.94
CA SER A 172 -14.56 -12.33 -1.72
C SER A 172 -14.16 -11.47 -2.91
N TRP A 173 -13.00 -11.78 -3.51
CA TRP A 173 -12.45 -11.01 -4.61
C TRP A 173 -11.67 -11.87 -5.59
N GLN A 174 -11.47 -11.33 -6.78
CA GLN A 174 -10.54 -11.87 -7.78
C GLN A 174 -9.65 -10.76 -8.31
N VAL A 175 -8.44 -11.15 -8.72
CA VAL A 175 -7.52 -10.30 -9.46
C VAL A 175 -7.27 -10.89 -10.84
N ARG A 176 -7.19 -10.03 -11.83
CA ARG A 176 -6.83 -10.36 -13.20
C ARG A 176 -5.62 -9.55 -13.60
N VAL A 177 -4.61 -10.23 -14.14
CA VAL A 177 -3.47 -9.57 -14.77
C VAL A 177 -3.53 -9.81 -16.27
N THR A 178 -3.65 -8.72 -17.01
CA THR A 178 -3.57 -8.72 -18.48
C THR A 178 -2.16 -8.33 -18.87
N LEU A 179 -1.42 -9.26 -19.46
CA LEU A 179 -0.11 -9.03 -20.06
C LEU A 179 -0.29 -8.34 -21.41
N LEU A 180 0.47 -7.27 -21.64
CA LEU A 180 0.40 -6.46 -22.85
C LEU A 180 1.75 -6.51 -23.56
N ARG A 181 1.76 -7.05 -24.79
CA ARG A 181 2.93 -7.06 -25.68
C ARG A 181 2.64 -6.21 -26.91
N PRO A 182 3.54 -5.32 -27.37
CA PRO A 182 3.32 -4.61 -28.62
C PRO A 182 3.02 -5.58 -29.76
N ARG A 183 1.96 -5.32 -30.55
CA ARG A 183 1.53 -6.19 -31.66
C ARG A 183 2.71 -6.47 -32.60
N GLY A 184 2.84 -7.73 -33.04
CA GLY A 184 3.90 -8.14 -33.97
C GLY A 184 5.31 -8.22 -33.35
N THR A 185 5.43 -8.19 -32.01
CA THR A 185 6.74 -8.38 -31.34
C THR A 185 6.80 -9.69 -30.57
N ALA A 186 8.01 -10.18 -30.29
CA ALA A 186 8.24 -11.35 -29.44
C ALA A 186 8.47 -11.01 -27.95
N THR A 187 8.21 -9.76 -27.52
CA THR A 187 8.48 -9.32 -26.14
C THR A 187 7.74 -10.18 -25.11
N LYS A 188 8.40 -10.68 -24.06
CA LYS A 188 7.79 -11.58 -23.07
C LYS A 188 7.56 -10.89 -21.71
N PRO A 189 6.46 -10.11 -21.51
CA PRO A 189 6.06 -9.69 -20.18
C PRO A 189 5.71 -10.90 -19.32
N ARG A 190 5.97 -10.79 -18.01
CA ARG A 190 5.72 -11.88 -17.06
C ARG A 190 5.39 -11.37 -15.67
N VAL A 191 4.73 -12.20 -14.87
CA VAL A 191 4.33 -11.93 -13.48
C VAL A 191 4.77 -13.10 -12.61
N THR A 192 5.52 -12.84 -11.55
CA THR A 192 6.01 -13.88 -10.60
C THR A 192 5.16 -13.96 -9.34
N SER A 193 4.44 -12.89 -9.00
CA SER A 193 3.46 -12.91 -7.92
C SER A 193 2.35 -11.90 -8.15
N VAL A 194 1.17 -12.21 -7.63
CA VAL A 194 0.02 -11.31 -7.57
C VAL A 194 -0.86 -11.68 -6.39
N GLY A 195 -1.49 -10.69 -5.76
CA GLY A 195 -2.40 -10.91 -4.65
C GLY A 195 -2.97 -9.59 -4.14
N ALA A 196 -3.62 -9.63 -2.98
CA ALA A 196 -4.11 -8.45 -2.28
C ALA A 196 -4.18 -8.70 -0.77
N VAL A 197 -4.15 -7.60 -0.01
CA VAL A 197 -4.63 -7.58 1.37
C VAL A 197 -6.05 -7.04 1.40
N ALA A 198 -6.94 -7.74 2.09
CA ALA A 198 -8.26 -7.28 2.48
C ALA A 198 -8.24 -6.75 3.90
N SER A 199 -9.09 -5.77 4.21
CA SER A 199 -9.26 -5.29 5.58
C SER A 199 -10.68 -4.79 5.86
N ALA A 200 -11.04 -4.82 7.14
CA ALA A 200 -12.24 -4.20 7.68
C ALA A 200 -11.88 -3.32 8.88
N SER A 201 -12.47 -2.14 8.97
CA SER A 201 -12.30 -1.21 10.08
C SER A 201 -10.84 -0.93 10.43
N ALA A 202 -9.94 -0.98 9.45
CA ALA A 202 -8.50 -1.08 9.67
C ALA A 202 -7.90 0.03 10.54
N LYS A 203 -8.56 1.20 10.56
CA LYS A 203 -8.15 2.40 11.32
C LYS A 203 -8.83 2.54 12.67
N ALA A 204 -9.62 1.56 13.09
CA ALA A 204 -10.27 1.54 14.39
C ALA A 204 -9.24 1.75 15.51
N SER A 205 -9.66 2.46 16.56
CA SER A 205 -8.86 2.64 17.75
C SER A 205 -8.63 1.30 18.44
N ARG A 206 -7.39 1.04 18.87
CA ARG A 206 -7.00 -0.18 19.59
C ARG A 206 -6.00 0.18 20.70
N PRO A 207 -5.91 -0.62 21.77
CA PRO A 207 -4.82 -0.53 22.73
C PRO A 207 -3.46 -0.73 22.06
N THR A 208 -2.41 -0.16 22.66
CA THR A 208 -1.03 -0.43 22.24
C THR A 208 -0.71 -1.89 22.54
N SER A 209 -0.12 -2.61 21.59
CA SER A 209 0.27 -4.00 21.80
C SER A 209 1.41 -4.11 22.80
N ALA A 210 1.41 -5.13 23.65
CA ALA A 210 2.60 -5.48 24.42
C ALA A 210 3.72 -5.94 23.49
N THR A 211 4.97 -5.64 23.83
CA THR A 211 6.13 -6.10 23.07
C THR A 211 6.41 -7.59 23.34
N THR A 212 6.92 -8.28 22.32
CA THR A 212 7.47 -9.64 22.43
C THR A 212 9.00 -9.64 22.34
N MET A 213 9.64 -8.48 22.34
CA MET A 213 11.09 -8.36 22.29
C MET A 213 11.69 -8.73 23.65
N THR A 214 12.76 -9.53 23.63
CA THR A 214 13.57 -9.87 24.81
C THR A 214 15.00 -9.33 24.70
N ARG A 215 15.37 -8.83 23.53
CA ARG A 215 16.66 -8.20 23.23
C ARG A 215 16.50 -7.18 22.12
N THR A 216 17.45 -6.27 21.97
CA THR A 216 17.47 -5.34 20.84
C THR A 216 17.78 -6.09 19.54
N VAL A 217 16.99 -5.82 18.50
CA VAL A 217 17.25 -6.26 17.12
C VAL A 217 17.26 -5.03 16.24
N GLU A 218 18.36 -4.79 15.53
CA GLU A 218 18.49 -3.64 14.62
C GLU A 218 19.12 -4.09 13.29
N LEU A 219 18.30 -4.19 12.25
CA LEU A 219 18.71 -4.63 10.91
C LEU A 219 19.53 -3.53 10.22
N PRO A 220 20.59 -3.85 9.46
CA PRO A 220 21.51 -2.87 8.85
C PRO A 220 20.93 -2.16 7.62
N VAL A 221 19.76 -1.53 7.77
CA VAL A 221 19.07 -0.82 6.69
C VAL A 221 19.77 0.49 6.37
N ARG A 222 20.11 0.69 5.09
CA ARG A 222 20.71 1.92 4.55
C ARG A 222 19.87 3.14 4.91
N ARG A 223 20.52 4.27 5.17
CA ARG A 223 19.90 5.51 5.67
C ARG A 223 19.95 6.60 4.60
N TYR A 224 18.79 7.00 4.08
CA TYR A 224 18.64 8.00 3.02
C TYR A 224 17.63 9.08 3.43
N SER A 225 17.82 10.31 2.97
CA SER A 225 16.94 11.42 3.31
C SER A 225 16.26 11.92 2.06
N GLN A 226 14.93 11.99 2.09
CA GLN A 226 14.15 12.58 1.00
C GLN A 226 14.38 14.09 0.89
N MET A 227 14.77 14.73 2.00
CA MET A 227 14.92 16.18 2.11
C MET A 227 16.11 16.71 1.31
N LEU A 228 17.12 15.87 1.03
CA LEU A 228 18.25 16.20 0.15
C LEU A 228 17.85 16.48 -1.30
N HIS A 229 16.61 16.14 -1.66
CA HIS A 229 16.08 16.28 -3.02
C HIS A 229 15.05 17.40 -3.18
N ARG A 230 14.82 18.23 -2.15
CA ARG A 230 13.81 19.29 -2.19
C ARG A 230 14.01 20.21 -3.41
N GLY A 231 12.93 20.42 -4.16
CA GLY A 231 12.90 21.23 -5.38
C GLY A 231 13.44 20.54 -6.64
N GLN A 232 13.98 19.33 -6.53
CA GLN A 232 14.57 18.61 -7.67
C GLN A 232 13.54 17.75 -8.39
N TYR A 233 13.66 17.63 -9.72
CA TYR A 233 12.81 16.76 -10.55
C TYR A 233 11.30 16.97 -10.32
N ARG A 234 10.83 18.21 -10.54
CA ARG A 234 9.43 18.63 -10.34
C ARG A 234 8.42 17.77 -11.09
N GLN A 235 8.78 17.23 -12.26
CA GLN A 235 7.94 16.32 -13.03
C GLN A 235 7.60 15.01 -12.29
N TYR A 236 8.35 14.68 -11.22
CA TYR A 236 8.11 13.53 -10.35
C TYR A 236 7.76 13.95 -8.91
N GLY A 237 7.24 15.17 -8.71
CA GLY A 237 6.77 15.65 -7.41
C GLY A 237 7.79 16.48 -6.62
N GLY A 238 8.95 16.80 -7.18
CA GLY A 238 9.84 17.85 -6.62
C GLY A 238 10.68 17.45 -5.41
N GLY A 239 10.80 16.15 -5.09
CA GLY A 239 11.57 15.68 -3.94
C GLY A 239 11.04 16.17 -2.60
N GLY A 240 11.89 16.13 -1.57
CA GLY A 240 11.48 16.53 -0.23
C GLY A 240 10.27 15.76 0.24
N ALA A 241 9.28 16.44 0.82
CA ALA A 241 8.07 15.86 1.44
C ALA A 241 7.33 14.84 0.56
N ALA A 242 7.42 14.92 -0.78
CA ALA A 242 6.71 14.02 -1.69
C ALA A 242 7.36 12.63 -1.88
N TRP A 243 8.60 12.42 -1.42
CA TRP A 243 9.41 11.23 -1.78
C TRP A 243 9.70 10.27 -0.62
N CYS A 244 8.91 10.29 0.46
CA CYS A 244 9.09 9.37 1.59
C CYS A 244 9.03 7.89 1.14
N SER A 245 8.00 7.52 0.38
CA SER A 245 7.81 6.15 -0.11
C SER A 245 8.95 5.63 -1.01
N PRO A 246 9.34 6.31 -2.13
CA PRO A 246 10.45 5.83 -2.95
C PRO A 246 11.79 5.85 -2.21
N THR A 247 11.99 6.77 -1.26
CA THR A 247 13.20 6.81 -0.43
C THR A 247 13.26 5.58 0.48
N ALA A 248 12.18 5.28 1.22
CA ALA A 248 12.08 4.11 2.09
C ALA A 248 12.22 2.78 1.33
N THR A 249 11.53 2.64 0.18
CA THR A 249 11.68 1.50 -0.73
C THR A 249 13.13 1.32 -1.19
N THR A 250 13.81 2.42 -1.52
CA THR A 250 15.21 2.39 -1.96
C THR A 250 16.19 2.04 -0.84
N MET A 251 15.90 2.45 0.41
CA MET A 251 16.67 1.99 1.58
C MET A 251 16.66 0.47 1.68
N VAL A 252 15.47 -0.14 1.65
CA VAL A 252 15.33 -1.61 1.78
C VAL A 252 15.99 -2.31 0.60
N LEU A 253 15.69 -1.91 -0.65
CA LEU A 253 16.30 -2.50 -1.85
C LEU A 253 17.83 -2.46 -1.82
N ARG A 254 18.44 -1.32 -1.45
CA ARG A 254 19.91 -1.20 -1.37
C ARG A 254 20.51 -1.99 -0.22
N SER A 255 19.76 -2.23 0.86
CA SER A 255 20.20 -3.09 1.96
C SER A 255 20.20 -4.57 1.56
N LEU A 256 19.34 -4.96 0.62
CA LEU A 256 19.29 -6.30 0.02
C LEU A 256 20.26 -6.48 -1.16
N GLY A 257 21.08 -5.47 -1.50
CA GLY A 257 21.91 -5.50 -2.72
C GLY A 257 21.12 -5.43 -4.03
N LYS A 258 19.81 -5.11 -3.99
CA LYS A 258 18.89 -5.05 -5.13
C LYS A 258 18.55 -3.62 -5.57
N GLY A 259 19.24 -2.60 -5.07
CA GLY A 259 19.04 -1.21 -5.50
C GLY A 259 19.34 -0.98 -6.99
N PRO A 260 18.96 0.17 -7.56
CA PRO A 260 19.26 0.47 -8.96
C PRO A 260 20.77 0.59 -9.19
N THR A 261 21.23 0.13 -10.36
CA THR A 261 22.65 0.17 -10.77
C THR A 261 23.06 1.56 -11.26
N LYS A 262 24.38 1.83 -11.33
CA LYS A 262 24.94 3.09 -11.84
C LYS A 262 24.37 3.46 -13.22
N ALA A 263 24.27 2.49 -14.13
CA ALA A 263 23.70 2.70 -15.46
C ALA A 263 22.21 3.12 -15.40
N GLN A 264 21.41 2.51 -14.52
CA GLN A 264 19.98 2.80 -14.42
C GLN A 264 19.66 4.21 -13.91
N TYR A 265 20.54 4.81 -13.11
CA TYR A 265 20.40 6.20 -12.65
C TYR A 265 21.36 7.18 -13.35
N ALA A 266 22.04 6.77 -14.42
CA ALA A 266 22.98 7.63 -15.16
C ALA A 266 22.31 8.87 -15.78
N TRP A 267 21.02 8.78 -16.10
CA TRP A 267 20.21 9.90 -16.62
C TRP A 267 19.99 11.04 -15.60
N VAL A 268 20.20 10.78 -14.31
CA VAL A 268 20.06 11.80 -13.26
C VAL A 268 21.27 12.74 -13.35
N ARG A 269 21.08 14.05 -13.29
CA ARG A 269 22.13 15.08 -13.41
C ARG A 269 23.29 14.78 -12.44
N LYS A 270 24.54 14.98 -12.91
CA LYS A 270 25.74 14.89 -12.06
C LYS A 270 25.64 15.93 -10.92
N GLY A 271 26.23 15.64 -9.76
CA GLY A 271 26.16 16.50 -8.56
C GLY A 271 24.89 16.32 -7.70
N VAL A 272 23.83 15.70 -8.22
CA VAL A 272 22.68 15.31 -7.39
C VAL A 272 23.10 14.20 -6.41
N LYS A 273 22.94 14.43 -5.10
CA LYS A 273 23.18 13.41 -4.07
C LYS A 273 22.17 12.27 -4.23
N GLN A 274 22.55 11.04 -3.87
CA GLN A 274 21.64 9.89 -3.83
C GLN A 274 20.80 9.69 -5.11
N ARG A 275 21.43 9.77 -6.30
CA ARG A 275 20.77 9.65 -7.63
C ARG A 275 19.85 8.42 -7.77
N PHE A 276 20.14 7.35 -7.04
CA PHE A 276 19.31 6.16 -6.96
C PHE A 276 17.91 6.40 -6.34
N VAL A 277 17.75 7.37 -5.43
CA VAL A 277 16.43 7.77 -4.88
C VAL A 277 15.62 8.48 -5.96
N VAL A 278 16.24 9.35 -6.76
CA VAL A 278 15.58 9.99 -7.92
C VAL A 278 15.10 8.93 -8.92
N HIS A 279 15.93 7.94 -9.21
CA HIS A 279 15.51 6.80 -10.03
C HIS A 279 14.33 6.05 -9.39
N GLY A 280 14.36 5.80 -8.08
CA GLY A 280 13.22 5.22 -7.36
C GLY A 280 11.93 6.03 -7.52
N ALA A 281 11.99 7.36 -7.33
CA ALA A 281 10.85 8.25 -7.47
C ALA A 281 10.26 8.24 -8.89
N ARG A 282 11.10 8.31 -9.93
CA ARG A 282 10.66 8.13 -11.32
C ARG A 282 10.00 6.76 -11.53
N SER A 283 10.60 5.72 -10.96
CA SER A 283 10.17 4.32 -11.11
C SER A 283 8.85 4.00 -10.41
N THR A 284 8.42 4.80 -9.44
CA THR A 284 7.16 4.59 -8.71
C THR A 284 6.12 5.68 -8.94
N TYR A 285 6.45 6.73 -9.70
CA TYR A 285 5.54 7.84 -9.97
C TYR A 285 4.26 7.37 -10.67
N ASP A 286 3.13 7.64 -10.04
CA ASP A 286 1.80 7.43 -10.58
C ASP A 286 1.31 8.73 -11.23
N HIS A 287 1.15 8.72 -12.55
CA HIS A 287 0.77 9.90 -13.31
C HIS A 287 -0.69 10.33 -13.13
N ARG A 288 -1.57 9.46 -12.61
CA ARG A 288 -2.95 9.86 -12.28
C ARG A 288 -3.00 10.46 -10.89
N TYR A 289 -2.39 9.79 -9.91
CA TYR A 289 -2.27 10.29 -8.53
C TYR A 289 -1.37 11.53 -8.42
N ARG A 290 -0.46 11.72 -9.39
CA ARG A 290 0.56 12.78 -9.42
C ARG A 290 1.52 12.70 -8.23
N GLY A 291 1.92 11.49 -7.86
CA GLY A 291 2.80 11.26 -6.73
C GLY A 291 3.54 9.92 -6.79
N ALA A 292 4.64 9.83 -6.03
CA ALA A 292 5.44 8.60 -5.89
C ALA A 292 5.03 7.75 -4.67
N GLY A 293 3.93 8.12 -4.00
CA GLY A 293 3.42 7.50 -2.77
C GLY A 293 2.48 6.32 -2.98
N ASN A 294 2.18 5.91 -4.22
CA ASN A 294 1.34 4.75 -4.52
C ASN A 294 2.03 3.46 -4.00
N TRP A 295 1.41 2.78 -3.04
CA TRP A 295 1.95 1.65 -2.30
C TRP A 295 2.22 0.47 -3.22
N SER A 296 1.23 0.10 -4.04
CA SER A 296 1.36 -1.01 -4.99
C SER A 296 2.42 -0.76 -6.04
N PHE A 297 2.64 0.50 -6.46
CA PHE A 297 3.69 0.84 -7.42
C PHE A 297 5.09 0.76 -6.80
N ASN A 298 5.23 1.09 -5.52
CA ASN A 298 6.49 0.92 -4.80
C ASN A 298 6.88 -0.57 -4.69
N THR A 299 5.92 -1.43 -4.33
CA THR A 299 6.17 -2.88 -4.26
C THR A 299 6.35 -3.50 -5.64
N ALA A 300 5.62 -3.04 -6.67
CA ALA A 300 5.82 -3.49 -8.04
C ALA A 300 7.20 -3.09 -8.59
N TYR A 301 7.65 -1.86 -8.31
CA TYR A 301 9.02 -1.43 -8.62
C TYR A 301 10.06 -2.29 -7.90
N ALA A 302 9.89 -2.53 -6.60
CA ALA A 302 10.77 -3.43 -5.85
C ALA A 302 10.83 -4.82 -6.50
N GLY A 303 9.69 -5.40 -6.88
CA GLY A 303 9.60 -6.67 -7.62
C GLY A 303 10.44 -6.72 -8.90
N THR A 304 10.60 -5.59 -9.62
CA THR A 304 11.47 -5.54 -10.82
C THR A 304 12.95 -5.80 -10.54
N ARG A 305 13.34 -5.66 -9.26
CA ARG A 305 14.70 -5.83 -8.78
C ARG A 305 15.01 -7.25 -8.31
N GLY A 306 14.11 -8.19 -8.56
CA GLY A 306 14.28 -9.60 -8.16
C GLY A 306 14.08 -9.82 -6.67
N THR A 307 13.21 -9.03 -6.05
CA THR A 307 12.70 -9.24 -4.68
C THR A 307 11.28 -9.78 -4.74
N ASP A 308 10.88 -10.54 -3.73
CA ASP A 308 9.47 -10.75 -3.42
C ASP A 308 8.96 -9.51 -2.66
N ALA A 309 8.04 -8.76 -3.25
CA ALA A 309 7.55 -7.51 -2.70
C ALA A 309 6.02 -7.36 -2.77
N PHE A 310 5.37 -7.04 -1.67
CA PHE A 310 3.92 -6.92 -1.63
C PHE A 310 3.46 -5.95 -0.54
N VAL A 311 2.24 -5.45 -0.71
CA VAL A 311 1.56 -4.63 0.30
C VAL A 311 0.74 -5.55 1.20
N THR A 312 0.80 -5.30 2.49
CA THR A 312 -0.09 -5.92 3.46
C THR A 312 -0.55 -4.92 4.52
N ARG A 313 -1.38 -5.37 5.45
CA ARG A 313 -1.79 -4.68 6.66
C ARG A 313 -1.51 -5.59 7.84
N LEU A 314 -0.84 -5.06 8.84
CA LEU A 314 -0.59 -5.74 10.10
C LEU A 314 -1.44 -5.09 11.19
N THR A 315 -1.84 -5.87 12.18
CA THR A 315 -2.81 -5.42 13.18
C THR A 315 -2.16 -4.84 14.43
N SER A 316 -0.86 -5.08 14.60
CA SER A 316 -0.08 -4.61 15.74
C SER A 316 1.43 -4.53 15.44
N LEU A 317 2.19 -3.85 16.30
CA LEU A 317 3.64 -3.90 16.31
C LEU A 317 4.17 -5.27 16.74
N ARG A 318 3.39 -6.10 17.45
CA ARG A 318 3.74 -7.50 17.70
C ARG A 318 3.87 -8.30 16.40
N ASP A 319 2.97 -8.06 15.44
CA ASP A 319 3.08 -8.66 14.10
C ASP A 319 4.35 -8.16 13.39
N ALA A 320 4.65 -6.86 13.50
CA ALA A 320 5.84 -6.26 12.91
C ALA A 320 7.16 -6.80 13.52
N GLU A 321 7.18 -7.09 14.82
CA GLU A 321 8.30 -7.74 15.50
C GLU A 321 8.62 -9.11 14.90
N ALA A 322 7.61 -9.89 14.49
CA ALA A 322 7.83 -11.20 13.86
C ALA A 322 8.63 -11.07 12.54
N PHE A 323 8.33 -10.06 11.72
CA PHE A 323 9.10 -9.77 10.51
C PHE A 323 10.53 -9.33 10.83
N VAL A 324 10.70 -8.43 11.80
CA VAL A 324 12.03 -7.95 12.19
C VAL A 324 12.89 -9.06 12.79
N LYS A 325 12.30 -9.96 13.59
CA LYS A 325 12.96 -11.18 14.11
C LYS A 325 13.37 -12.13 12.98
N ALA A 326 12.54 -12.26 11.95
CA ALA A 326 12.90 -12.96 10.70
C ALA A 326 13.91 -12.19 9.84
N GLY A 327 14.36 -11.01 10.28
CA GLY A 327 15.34 -10.19 9.59
C GLY A 327 14.81 -9.48 8.34
N ILE A 328 13.51 -9.20 8.30
CA ILE A 328 12.80 -8.50 7.22
C ILE A 328 12.39 -7.11 7.76
N PRO A 329 12.97 -6.00 7.26
CA PRO A 329 12.49 -4.67 7.62
C PRO A 329 11.14 -4.39 6.95
N LEU A 330 10.35 -3.50 7.54
CA LEU A 330 9.04 -3.12 7.02
C LEU A 330 9.01 -1.64 6.67
N VAL A 331 8.53 -1.30 5.48
CA VAL A 331 8.17 0.09 5.17
C VAL A 331 6.73 0.30 5.62
N VAL A 332 6.46 1.23 6.53
CA VAL A 332 5.12 1.45 7.09
C VAL A 332 4.60 2.86 6.81
N SER A 333 3.30 2.97 6.60
CA SER A 333 2.60 4.24 6.34
C SER A 333 2.04 4.81 7.63
N ILE A 334 2.51 5.99 8.04
CA ILE A 334 2.10 6.65 9.28
C ILE A 334 1.40 7.98 8.97
N ARG A 335 0.49 8.37 9.86
CA ARG A 335 -0.12 9.70 9.90
C ARG A 335 -0.25 10.13 11.35
N PHE A 336 0.11 11.37 11.65
CA PHE A 336 0.02 11.90 13.00
C PHE A 336 -0.23 13.41 12.98
N GLY A 337 -0.98 13.87 13.97
CA GLY A 337 -1.23 15.28 14.23
C GLY A 337 0.01 15.98 14.79
N ARG A 338 -0.13 17.28 15.06
CA ARG A 338 0.96 18.11 15.59
C ARG A 338 1.55 17.48 16.87
N ASP A 339 2.86 17.24 16.84
CA ASP A 339 3.71 16.77 17.95
C ASP A 339 3.27 15.43 18.59
N ALA A 340 2.38 14.68 17.93
CA ALA A 340 1.87 13.39 18.42
C ALA A 340 2.89 12.24 18.31
N LEU A 341 4.01 12.45 17.63
CA LEU A 341 5.13 11.53 17.53
C LEU A 341 6.42 12.22 17.96
N SER A 342 6.81 12.02 19.21
CA SER A 342 7.96 12.70 19.81
C SER A 342 9.28 12.28 19.12
N GLY A 343 10.15 13.25 18.87
CA GLY A 343 11.45 13.04 18.22
C GLY A 343 11.38 12.87 16.69
N ALA A 344 10.18 12.97 16.07
CA ALA A 344 10.03 12.98 14.63
C ALA A 344 10.67 14.23 13.99
N PRO A 345 11.26 14.12 12.77
CA PRO A 345 11.87 15.26 12.09
C PRO A 345 10.84 16.24 11.51
N ILE A 346 9.56 15.90 11.57
CA ILE A 346 8.43 16.72 11.13
C ILE A 346 7.36 16.73 12.24
N ARG A 347 6.67 17.86 12.40
CA ARG A 347 5.70 18.04 13.50
C ARG A 347 4.37 17.35 13.24
N SER A 348 3.98 17.16 11.98
CA SER A 348 2.75 16.46 11.60
C SER A 348 2.85 15.94 10.18
N THR A 349 1.96 15.03 9.80
CA THR A 349 1.83 14.57 8.41
C THR A 349 0.45 13.97 8.13
N ALA A 350 -0.08 14.23 6.93
CA ALA A 350 -1.28 13.56 6.41
C ALA A 350 -1.00 12.14 5.87
N GLY A 351 0.28 11.79 5.70
CA GLY A 351 0.76 10.50 5.23
C GLY A 351 2.28 10.53 5.02
N HIS A 352 3.00 9.60 5.64
CA HIS A 352 4.46 9.53 5.58
C HIS A 352 4.91 8.07 5.64
N LEU A 353 5.97 7.73 4.91
CA LEU A 353 6.50 6.36 4.88
C LEU A 353 7.83 6.33 5.62
N VAL A 354 7.95 5.43 6.61
CA VAL A 354 9.18 5.19 7.37
C VAL A 354 9.56 3.72 7.28
N VAL A 355 10.82 3.37 7.56
CA VAL A 355 11.24 1.96 7.62
C VAL A 355 11.37 1.54 9.08
N ILE A 356 10.55 0.61 9.54
CA ILE A 356 10.83 -0.14 10.76
C ILE A 356 11.99 -1.09 10.45
N ARG A 357 13.12 -0.84 11.12
CA ARG A 357 14.34 -1.65 10.94
C ARG A 357 14.72 -2.40 12.20
N GLY A 358 13.99 -2.24 13.28
CA GLY A 358 14.38 -2.82 14.56
C GLY A 358 13.44 -2.46 15.69
N PHE A 359 13.71 -3.10 16.82
CA PHE A 359 13.09 -2.79 18.11
C PHE A 359 14.15 -2.89 19.20
N THR A 360 14.05 -2.07 20.24
CA THR A 360 14.82 -2.23 21.48
C THR A 360 14.30 -3.43 22.26
N ALA A 361 15.07 -3.89 23.26
CA ALA A 361 14.60 -4.93 24.20
C ALA A 361 13.28 -4.54 24.89
N SER A 362 13.10 -3.25 25.22
CA SER A 362 11.87 -2.70 25.81
C SER A 362 10.73 -2.47 24.81
N GLY A 363 10.91 -2.81 23.53
CA GLY A 363 9.87 -2.70 22.50
C GLY A 363 9.68 -1.32 21.89
N ALA A 364 10.58 -0.36 22.16
CA ALA A 364 10.63 0.91 21.44
C ALA A 364 11.09 0.67 19.99
N VAL A 365 10.56 1.45 19.05
CA VAL A 365 10.69 1.10 17.62
C VAL A 365 11.85 1.85 17.00
N ILE A 366 12.80 1.11 16.42
CA ILE A 366 13.94 1.67 15.72
C ILE A 366 13.56 1.83 14.25
N VAL A 367 13.55 3.07 13.77
CA VAL A 367 13.13 3.41 12.41
C VAL A 367 14.21 4.14 11.64
N ASN A 368 14.14 4.07 10.31
CA ASN A 368 14.70 5.08 9.43
C ASN A 368 13.56 5.99 8.97
N ASP A 369 13.59 7.26 9.38
CA ASP A 369 12.65 8.30 8.98
C ASP A 369 13.27 9.17 7.86
N PRO A 370 12.79 9.04 6.60
CA PRO A 370 13.40 9.75 5.47
C PRO A 370 13.20 11.27 5.51
N ALA A 371 12.29 11.80 6.34
CA ALA A 371 12.05 13.24 6.44
C ALA A 371 13.14 13.99 7.25
N ALA A 372 14.13 13.28 7.79
CA ALA A 372 15.31 13.90 8.40
C ALA A 372 16.07 14.78 7.39
N SER A 373 16.70 15.87 7.87
CA SER A 373 17.42 16.83 7.00
C SER A 373 18.71 16.29 6.39
N LYS A 374 19.34 15.29 7.01
CA LYS A 374 20.58 14.65 6.54
C LYS A 374 20.58 13.16 6.82
N ALA A 375 21.36 12.40 6.07
CA ALA A 375 21.41 10.94 6.16
C ALA A 375 21.81 10.41 7.56
N SER A 376 22.66 11.15 8.29
CA SER A 376 23.11 10.76 9.63
C SER A 376 22.01 10.83 10.70
N THR A 377 20.96 11.63 10.49
CA THR A 377 19.84 11.81 11.45
C THR A 377 18.56 11.11 11.03
N VAL A 378 18.63 10.25 10.01
CA VAL A 378 17.51 9.41 9.52
C VAL A 378 17.14 8.34 10.53
N ARG A 379 18.11 7.72 11.21
CA ARG A 379 17.82 6.68 12.19
C ARG A 379 17.30 7.30 13.48
N ARG A 380 16.15 6.83 13.96
CA ARG A 380 15.48 7.31 15.18
C ARG A 380 14.92 6.14 16.00
N VAL A 381 14.62 6.40 17.26
CA VAL A 381 13.84 5.49 18.11
C VAL A 381 12.57 6.22 18.51
N TYR A 382 11.42 5.62 18.25
CA TYR A 382 10.12 6.16 18.64
C TYR A 382 9.52 5.34 19.77
N ARG A 383 8.75 6.01 20.63
CA ARG A 383 7.92 5.33 21.62
C ARG A 383 6.91 4.43 20.90
N ARG A 384 6.72 3.24 21.45
CA ARG A 384 5.88 2.19 20.87
C ARG A 384 4.45 2.64 20.65
N ASP A 385 3.84 3.17 21.70
CA ASP A 385 2.45 3.66 21.72
C ASP A 385 2.22 4.79 20.73
N GLN A 386 3.18 5.70 20.58
CA GLN A 386 3.08 6.81 19.62
C GLN A 386 3.15 6.31 18.19
N LEU A 387 4.14 5.47 17.86
CA LEU A 387 4.31 4.97 16.50
C LEU A 387 3.17 4.02 16.11
N GLU A 388 2.77 3.09 16.99
CA GLU A 388 1.68 2.16 16.72
C GLU A 388 0.36 2.91 16.45
N ARG A 389 0.07 3.94 17.26
CA ARG A 389 -1.11 4.78 17.06
C ARG A 389 -1.05 5.54 15.73
N ALA A 390 0.11 6.13 15.40
CA ALA A 390 0.32 6.84 14.13
C ALA A 390 0.22 5.92 12.90
N TRP A 391 0.64 4.66 13.04
CA TRP A 391 0.58 3.66 11.98
C TRP A 391 -0.82 3.07 11.81
N LEU A 392 -1.42 2.56 12.89
CA LEU A 392 -2.71 1.87 12.86
C LEU A 392 -3.86 2.85 12.63
N ARG A 393 -3.98 3.96 13.39
CA ARG A 393 -5.08 4.91 13.17
C ARG A 393 -4.89 5.75 11.90
N GLY A 394 -3.65 5.91 11.46
CA GLY A 394 -3.30 6.67 10.27
C GLY A 394 -3.62 5.94 8.98
N SER A 395 -2.89 4.85 8.71
CA SER A 395 -3.02 4.08 7.48
C SER A 395 -3.77 2.77 7.65
N GLY A 396 -4.06 2.33 8.88
CA GLY A 396 -4.68 1.02 9.15
C GLY A 396 -3.69 -0.13 9.04
N GLY A 397 -2.45 0.09 9.45
CA GLY A 397 -1.44 -0.97 9.52
C GLY A 397 -0.74 -1.27 8.20
N VAL A 398 -0.85 -0.40 7.19
CA VAL A 398 -0.24 -0.63 5.87
C VAL A 398 1.28 -0.80 6.00
N ALA A 399 1.79 -1.88 5.43
CA ALA A 399 3.19 -2.23 5.40
C ALA A 399 3.60 -2.76 4.01
N TYR A 400 4.81 -2.42 3.58
CA TYR A 400 5.47 -3.08 2.45
C TYR A 400 6.40 -4.12 3.02
N VAL A 401 6.25 -5.35 2.52
CA VAL A 401 7.22 -6.40 2.70
C VAL A 401 8.07 -6.43 1.44
N ILE A 402 9.39 -6.30 1.58
CA ILE A 402 10.35 -6.42 0.48
C ILE A 402 11.47 -7.33 0.95
N ARG A 403 11.58 -8.51 0.35
CA ARG A 403 12.52 -9.55 0.77
C ARG A 403 13.15 -10.25 -0.43
N THR A 404 14.20 -11.02 -0.15
CA THR A 404 14.74 -12.01 -1.08
C THR A 404 14.19 -13.40 -0.73
N SER A 405 14.99 -14.26 -0.10
CA SER A 405 14.63 -15.64 0.23
C SER A 405 14.12 -15.85 1.65
N LYS A 406 14.29 -14.87 2.55
CA LYS A 406 13.93 -15.03 3.98
C LYS A 406 12.47 -15.47 4.16
N PRO A 407 12.17 -16.50 4.96
CA PRO A 407 10.79 -16.95 5.14
C PRO A 407 9.93 -15.86 5.78
N LEU A 408 8.66 -15.82 5.41
CA LEU A 408 7.68 -14.92 6.00
C LEU A 408 7.17 -15.51 7.32
N PRO A 409 6.90 -14.69 8.35
CA PRO A 409 6.28 -15.18 9.56
C PRO A 409 4.85 -15.69 9.28
N SER A 410 4.45 -16.74 10.00
CA SER A 410 3.05 -17.17 10.03
C SER A 410 2.26 -16.21 10.91
N LEU A 411 1.18 -15.65 10.36
CA LEU A 411 0.30 -14.71 11.05
C LEU A 411 -1.16 -15.08 10.76
N PRO A 412 -2.07 -14.94 11.74
CA PRO A 412 -3.49 -15.23 11.55
C PRO A 412 -4.08 -14.47 10.36
N GLY A 413 -4.87 -15.15 9.52
CA GLY A 413 -5.52 -14.55 8.35
C GLY A 413 -4.60 -14.25 7.17
N HIS A 414 -3.31 -14.55 7.24
CA HIS A 414 -2.37 -14.27 6.15
C HIS A 414 -1.86 -15.54 5.46
N THR A 415 -2.08 -15.61 4.15
CA THR A 415 -1.58 -16.65 3.25
C THR A 415 -0.72 -15.99 2.17
N TRP A 416 0.60 -16.06 2.35
CA TRP A 416 1.58 -15.28 1.57
C TRP A 416 2.10 -15.92 0.28
#